data_AF-A0A3C1HWM4-F1
#
_entry.id   AF-A0A3C1HWM4-F1
#
_cell.length_a   1.000
_cell.length_b   1.000
_cell.length_c   1.000
_cell.angle_alpha   90.00
_cell.angle_beta   90.00
_cell.angle_gamma   90.00
#
_symmetry.space_group_name_H-M   'P 1'
#
loop_
_entity.id
_entity.type
_entity.pdbx_description
1 polymer ?
#
loop_
_entity_poly.entity_id
_entity_poly.type
_entity_poly.pdbx_seq_one_letter_code
_entity_poly.pdbx_strand_id
1 'polypeptide(L)'
;MPKKTGYADLPLHTGTVPKWLADRMRDLGTQIIEALLIEYGRKEVLRRLSDPLWFQSLGAVLGMDWHSSGITTSVMYALKRGINARAKEFGLVICGGRGKYSRETPSQLEYMGEHTGLDAAPLIRASKLCAKVDNTAVQDGFQLYLHNFILSADGDWAVV
;
A
#
# COMPACT_ATOMS: atom_id res chain seq x y z
N MET A 1 40.35 -0.27 -9.71
CA MET A 1 39.35 -1.15 -9.06
C MET A 1 38.30 -0.27 -8.40
N PRO A 2 37.00 -0.49 -8.60
CA PRO A 2 35.98 0.24 -7.86
C PRO A 2 36.17 -0.03 -6.36
N LYS A 3 36.31 1.03 -5.57
CA LYS A 3 36.47 0.96 -4.11
C LYS A 3 35.09 0.66 -3.52
N LYS A 4 34.97 -0.33 -2.63
CA LYS A 4 33.70 -0.62 -1.94
C LYS A 4 33.29 0.62 -1.13
N THR A 5 32.24 1.32 -1.54
CA THR A 5 31.84 2.62 -0.96
C THR A 5 30.79 2.52 0.16
N GLY A 6 30.24 1.33 0.39
CA GLY A 6 29.26 1.11 1.45
C GLY A 6 28.91 -0.37 1.63
N TYR A 7 28.33 -0.67 2.79
CA TYR A 7 27.72 -1.94 3.13
C TYR A 7 26.36 -1.63 3.76
N ALA A 8 25.30 -2.28 3.27
CA ALA A 8 23.97 -2.21 3.83
C ALA A 8 23.60 -3.61 4.32
N ASP A 9 23.31 -3.73 5.61
CA ASP A 9 22.75 -4.95 6.18
C ASP A 9 21.22 -4.87 6.09
N LEU A 10 20.61 -5.92 5.57
CA LEU A 10 19.15 -6.05 5.42
C LEU A 10 18.72 -7.28 6.22
N PRO A 11 18.71 -7.20 7.56
CA PRO A 11 18.42 -8.35 8.40
C PRO A 11 16.95 -8.70 8.25
N LEU A 12 16.67 -10.00 8.23
CA LEU A 12 15.29 -10.47 8.25
C LEU A 12 14.71 -10.22 9.65
N HIS A 13 13.75 -9.32 9.73
CA HIS A 13 13.08 -9.03 11.00
C HIS A 13 12.03 -10.11 11.26
N THR A 14 12.20 -10.89 12.34
CA THR A 14 11.23 -11.88 12.77
C THR A 14 10.28 -11.27 13.80
N GLY A 15 9.01 -11.69 13.78
CA GLY A 15 7.98 -11.18 14.69
C GLY A 15 6.93 -10.33 14.01
N THR A 16 6.07 -9.73 14.82
CA THR A 16 4.95 -8.89 14.37
C THR A 16 5.06 -7.53 15.02
N VAL A 17 4.68 -6.49 14.29
CA VAL A 17 4.58 -5.13 14.85
C VAL A 17 3.65 -5.17 16.07
N PRO A 18 4.12 -4.73 17.26
CA PRO A 18 3.29 -4.70 18.46
C PRO A 18 2.01 -3.89 18.23
N LYS A 19 0.89 -4.33 18.83
CA LYS A 19 -0.41 -3.69 18.63
C LYS A 19 -0.39 -2.18 18.92
N TRP A 20 0.29 -1.76 19.98
CA TRP A 20 0.40 -0.34 20.35
C TRP A 20 1.10 0.49 19.26
N LEU A 21 2.12 -0.08 18.60
CA LEU A 21 2.82 0.59 17.51
C LEU A 21 1.94 0.61 16.26
N ALA A 22 1.32 -0.52 15.91
CA ALA A 22 0.42 -0.61 14.77
C ALA A 22 -0.78 0.37 14.87
N ASP A 23 -1.31 0.59 16.08
CA ASP A 23 -2.38 1.56 16.32
C ASP A 23 -1.86 3.01 16.18
N ARG A 24 -0.66 3.33 16.69
CA ARG A 24 -0.03 4.64 16.46
C ARG A 24 0.30 4.90 14.99
N MET A 25 0.80 3.89 14.28
CA MET A 25 1.06 3.95 12.83
C MET A 25 -0.23 4.25 12.06
N ARG A 26 -1.33 3.58 12.43
CA ARG A 26 -2.66 3.86 11.85
C ARG A 26 -3.03 5.31 12.09
N ASP A 27 -2.97 5.78 13.32
CA ASP A 27 -3.44 7.12 13.70
C ASP A 27 -2.61 8.21 12.99
N LEU A 28 -1.27 8.15 13.11
CA LEU A 28 -0.37 9.09 12.47
C LEU A 28 -0.45 9.01 10.93
N GLY A 29 -0.45 7.80 10.36
CA GLY A 29 -0.55 7.60 8.92
C GLY A 29 -1.85 8.16 8.35
N THR A 30 -2.97 7.97 9.05
CA THR A 30 -4.27 8.53 8.64
C THR A 30 -4.22 10.06 8.61
N GLN A 31 -3.64 10.70 9.64
CA GLN A 31 -3.51 12.15 9.71
C GLN A 31 -2.58 12.71 8.63
N ILE A 32 -1.48 12.02 8.32
CA ILE A 32 -0.59 12.40 7.21
C ILE A 32 -1.35 12.34 5.88
N ILE A 33 -2.10 11.26 5.63
CA ILE A 33 -2.88 11.13 4.40
C ILE A 33 -3.97 12.20 4.32
N GLU A 34 -4.67 12.49 5.42
CA GLU A 34 -5.66 13.56 5.49
C GLU A 34 -5.04 14.93 5.16
N ALA A 35 -3.88 15.26 5.71
CA ALA A 35 -3.17 16.49 5.38
C ALA A 35 -2.82 16.57 3.89
N LEU A 36 -2.35 15.47 3.29
CA LEU A 36 -2.09 15.43 1.85
C LEU A 36 -3.35 15.60 1.00
N LEU A 37 -4.47 15.04 1.44
CA LEU A 37 -5.76 15.19 0.78
C LEU A 37 -6.24 16.63 0.79
N ILE A 38 -6.14 17.30 1.95
CA ILE A 38 -6.56 18.70 2.11
C ILE A 38 -5.71 19.63 1.25
N GLU A 39 -4.39 19.46 1.27
CA GLU A 39 -3.46 20.39 0.62
C GLU A 39 -3.30 20.12 -0.89
N TYR A 40 -3.36 18.86 -1.32
CA TYR A 40 -2.97 18.47 -2.68
C TYR A 40 -3.97 17.55 -3.40
N GLY A 41 -4.96 17.00 -2.68
CA GLY A 41 -5.97 16.12 -3.25
C GLY A 41 -5.54 14.66 -3.46
N ARG A 42 -6.50 13.86 -3.94
CA ARG A 42 -6.41 12.39 -4.04
C ARG A 42 -5.32 11.90 -4.99
N LYS A 43 -5.11 12.57 -6.13
CA LYS A 43 -4.08 12.22 -7.11
C LYS A 43 -2.67 12.31 -6.53
N GLU A 44 -2.41 13.31 -5.70
CA GLU A 44 -1.09 13.47 -5.07
C GLU A 44 -0.83 12.36 -4.03
N VAL A 45 -1.86 11.95 -3.28
CA VAL A 45 -1.76 10.79 -2.37
C VAL A 45 -1.39 9.54 -3.14
N LEU A 46 -2.07 9.24 -4.25
CA LEU A 46 -1.77 8.09 -5.10
C LEU A 46 -0.35 8.15 -5.66
N ARG A 47 0.06 9.31 -6.16
CA ARG A 47 1.41 9.55 -6.70
C ARG A 47 2.48 9.27 -5.64
N ARG A 48 2.31 9.81 -4.42
CA ARG A 48 3.25 9.62 -3.30
C ARG A 48 3.29 8.17 -2.83
N LEU A 49 2.15 7.51 -2.71
CA LEU A 49 2.10 6.10 -2.31
C LEU A 49 2.75 5.17 -3.36
N SER A 50 2.67 5.53 -4.65
CA SER A 50 3.36 4.79 -5.72
C SER A 50 4.86 5.06 -5.83
N ASP A 51 5.37 6.10 -5.16
CA ASP A 51 6.79 6.44 -5.17
C ASP A 51 7.53 5.62 -4.09
N PRO A 52 8.45 4.72 -4.46
CA PRO A 52 9.09 3.83 -3.50
C PRO A 52 9.96 4.57 -2.48
N LEU A 53 10.58 5.70 -2.83
CA LEU A 53 11.42 6.47 -1.93
C LEU A 53 10.57 7.25 -0.91
N TRP A 54 9.47 7.85 -1.39
CA TRP A 54 8.53 8.51 -0.52
C TRP A 54 7.84 7.52 0.42
N PHE A 55 7.42 6.37 -0.10
CA PHE A 55 6.80 5.30 0.69
C PHE A 55 7.74 4.77 1.77
N GLN A 56 9.02 4.54 1.43
CA GLN A 56 10.03 4.14 2.41
C GLN A 56 10.21 5.20 3.51
N SER A 57 10.25 6.47 3.11
CA SER A 57 10.35 7.60 4.03
C SER A 57 9.13 7.71 4.95
N LEU A 58 7.93 7.47 4.41
CA LEU A 58 6.71 7.39 5.21
C LEU A 58 6.82 6.27 6.24
N GLY A 59 7.28 5.08 5.84
CA GLY A 59 7.47 3.98 6.79
C GLY A 59 8.44 4.33 7.92
N ALA A 60 9.52 5.05 7.62
CA ALA A 60 10.44 5.56 8.63
C ALA A 60 9.77 6.54 9.60
N VAL A 61 8.96 7.48 9.09
CA VAL A 61 8.17 8.42 9.91
C VAL A 61 7.17 7.67 10.80
N LEU A 62 6.62 6.55 10.33
CA LEU A 62 5.70 5.71 11.09
C LEU A 62 6.41 4.80 12.11
N GLY A 63 7.73 4.92 12.28
CA GLY A 63 8.51 4.21 13.28
C GLY A 63 9.03 2.85 12.84
N MET A 64 9.05 2.58 11.53
CA MET A 64 9.77 1.43 10.97
C MET A 64 11.22 1.79 10.72
N ASP A 65 12.14 0.86 10.92
CA ASP A 65 13.52 1.08 10.48
C ASP A 65 13.63 1.05 8.96
N TRP A 66 14.51 1.88 8.40
CA TRP A 66 14.71 2.03 6.95
C TRP A 66 15.12 0.74 6.23
N HIS A 67 15.64 -0.25 6.96
CA HIS A 67 16.13 -1.54 6.46
C HIS A 67 15.19 -2.69 6.85
N SER A 68 14.01 -2.37 7.40
CA SER A 68 13.05 -3.36 7.84
C SER A 68 12.37 -4.06 6.66
N SER A 69 12.54 -5.37 6.57
CA SER A 69 11.89 -6.22 5.56
C SER A 69 10.36 -6.20 5.63
N GLY A 70 9.78 -5.74 6.74
CA GLY A 70 8.34 -5.69 6.98
C GLY A 70 7.67 -4.35 6.69
N ILE A 71 8.40 -3.36 6.16
CA ILE A 71 7.92 -1.98 6.03
C ILE A 71 6.63 -1.87 5.21
N THR A 72 6.62 -2.39 3.98
CA THR A 72 5.45 -2.31 3.08
C THR A 72 4.23 -3.00 3.67
N THR A 73 4.41 -4.19 4.25
CA THR A 73 3.31 -4.91 4.90
C THR A 73 2.73 -4.12 6.07
N SER A 74 3.59 -3.55 6.91
CA SER A 74 3.16 -2.87 8.14
C SER A 74 2.51 -1.53 7.85
N VAL A 75 3.11 -0.74 6.95
CA VAL A 75 2.57 0.56 6.52
C VAL A 75 1.24 0.38 5.81
N MET A 76 1.15 -0.54 4.83
CA MET A 76 -0.12 -0.76 4.11
C MET A 76 -1.22 -1.30 5.04
N TYR A 77 -0.88 -2.15 6.01
CA TYR A 77 -1.84 -2.60 7.02
C TYR A 77 -2.37 -1.44 7.88
N ALA A 78 -1.48 -0.57 8.37
CA ALA A 78 -1.85 0.60 9.15
C ALA A 78 -2.71 1.59 8.35
N LEU A 79 -2.28 1.92 7.13
CA LEU A 79 -3.02 2.82 6.24
C LEU A 79 -4.38 2.26 5.85
N LYS A 80 -4.48 0.96 5.50
CA LYS A 80 -5.76 0.33 5.17
C LYS A 80 -6.77 0.44 6.31
N ARG A 81 -6.34 0.20 7.56
CA ARG A 81 -7.21 0.35 8.75
C ARG A 81 -7.68 1.79 8.95
N GLY A 82 -6.81 2.76 8.69
CA GLY A 82 -7.07 4.18 8.89
C GLY A 82 -7.96 4.79 7.81
N ILE A 83 -7.53 4.66 6.56
CA ILE A 83 -8.20 5.21 5.38
C ILE A 83 -9.57 4.57 5.20
N ASN A 84 -9.69 3.24 5.28
CA ASN A 84 -10.97 2.59 5.01
C ASN A 84 -12.04 2.93 6.07
N ALA A 85 -11.64 3.25 7.31
CA ALA A 85 -12.56 3.73 8.34
C ALA A 85 -13.16 5.11 8.01
N ARG A 86 -12.50 5.89 7.15
CA ARG A 86 -12.92 7.22 6.68
C ARG A 86 -13.10 7.26 5.15
N ALA A 87 -13.34 6.12 4.51
CA ALA A 87 -13.30 5.99 3.05
C ALA A 87 -14.22 6.98 2.31
N LYS A 88 -15.44 7.20 2.84
CA LYS A 88 -16.41 8.14 2.26
C LYS A 88 -15.93 9.59 2.32
N GLU A 89 -15.29 9.97 3.41
CA GLU A 89 -14.76 11.31 3.62
C GLU A 89 -13.54 11.56 2.76
N PHE A 90 -12.62 10.58 2.70
CA PHE A 90 -11.38 10.70 1.96
C PHE A 90 -11.56 10.50 0.45
N GLY A 91 -12.64 9.84 0.04
CA GLY A 91 -12.79 9.36 -1.33
C GLY A 91 -11.65 8.42 -1.72
N LEU A 92 -11.13 7.63 -0.77
CA LEU A 92 -10.05 6.67 -0.96
C LEU A 92 -10.39 5.35 -0.27
N VAL A 93 -10.07 4.24 -0.93
CA VAL A 93 -10.18 2.90 -0.36
C VAL A 93 -8.95 2.08 -0.70
N ILE A 94 -8.49 1.25 0.23
CA ILE A 94 -7.41 0.29 0.03
C ILE A 94 -8.00 -1.12 -0.01
N CYS A 95 -7.90 -1.75 -1.16
CA CYS A 95 -8.22 -3.15 -1.40
C CYS A 95 -6.97 -4.03 -1.31
N GLY A 96 -7.13 -5.33 -1.08
CA GLY A 96 -6.02 -6.28 -1.04
C GLY A 96 -5.35 -6.42 0.33
N GLY A 97 -4.08 -6.81 0.34
CA GLY A 97 -3.26 -6.97 1.53
C GLY A 97 -2.28 -8.13 1.41
N ARG A 98 -1.86 -8.65 2.57
CA ARG A 98 -0.92 -9.76 2.68
C ARG A 98 -1.61 -11.13 2.50
N GLY A 99 -0.96 -12.05 1.80
CA GLY A 99 -1.37 -13.45 1.72
C GLY A 99 -2.76 -13.62 1.10
N LYS A 100 -3.70 -14.23 1.82
CA LYS A 100 -5.07 -14.44 1.30
C LYS A 100 -5.77 -13.14 0.89
N TYR A 101 -5.48 -12.03 1.57
CA TYR A 101 -6.12 -10.75 1.29
C TYR A 101 -5.70 -10.17 -0.05
N SER A 102 -4.50 -10.48 -0.57
CA SER A 102 -4.09 -10.03 -1.92
C SER A 102 -5.05 -10.56 -3.00
N ARG A 103 -5.51 -11.80 -2.82
CA ARG A 103 -6.39 -12.52 -3.75
C ARG A 103 -7.85 -12.04 -3.69
N GLU A 104 -8.23 -11.32 -2.64
CA GLU A 104 -9.57 -10.73 -2.48
C GLU A 104 -9.72 -9.38 -3.19
N THR A 105 -8.64 -8.81 -3.74
CA THR A 105 -8.68 -7.50 -4.42
C THR A 105 -9.76 -7.42 -5.50
N PRO A 106 -9.94 -8.42 -6.40
CA PRO A 106 -10.98 -8.37 -7.42
C PRO A 106 -12.40 -8.26 -6.86
N SER A 107 -12.75 -9.05 -5.84
CA SER A 107 -14.09 -9.02 -5.25
C SER A 107 -14.34 -7.73 -4.45
N GLN A 108 -13.29 -7.18 -3.82
CA GLN A 108 -13.39 -5.88 -3.17
C GLN A 108 -13.63 -4.75 -4.19
N LEU A 109 -12.97 -4.79 -5.35
CA LEU A 109 -13.20 -3.81 -6.43
C LEU A 109 -14.59 -3.94 -7.05
N GLU A 110 -15.08 -5.16 -7.23
CA GLU A 110 -16.45 -5.44 -7.69
C GLU A 110 -17.49 -4.84 -6.73
N TYR A 111 -17.36 -5.12 -5.44
CA TYR A 111 -18.19 -4.53 -4.38
C TYR A 111 -18.16 -2.99 -4.43
N MET A 112 -16.98 -2.38 -4.62
CA MET A 112 -16.87 -0.93 -4.71
C MET A 112 -17.57 -0.38 -5.95
N GLY A 113 -17.46 -1.04 -7.11
CA GLY A 113 -18.16 -0.63 -8.34
C GLY A 113 -19.68 -0.60 -8.17
N GLU A 114 -20.24 -1.64 -7.54
CA GLU A 114 -21.68 -1.74 -7.23
C GLU A 114 -22.20 -0.58 -6.35
N HIS A 115 -21.35 -0.07 -5.45
CA HIS A 115 -21.76 0.94 -4.46
C HIS A 115 -21.37 2.38 -4.83
N THR A 116 -20.48 2.57 -5.81
CA THR A 116 -19.96 3.90 -6.19
C THR A 116 -20.30 4.29 -7.62
N GLY A 117 -20.72 3.35 -8.47
CA GLY A 117 -20.97 3.59 -9.89
C GLY A 117 -19.70 3.58 -10.76
N LEU A 118 -18.53 3.29 -10.19
CA LEU A 118 -17.29 3.08 -10.94
C LEU A 118 -17.38 1.77 -11.74
N ASP A 119 -16.85 1.77 -12.97
CA ASP A 119 -16.71 0.54 -13.76
C ASP A 119 -15.60 -0.34 -13.17
N ALA A 120 -16.00 -1.42 -12.49
CA ALA A 120 -15.08 -2.33 -11.81
C ALA A 120 -14.28 -3.20 -12.79
N ALA A 121 -14.80 -3.49 -13.99
CA ALA A 121 -14.17 -4.41 -14.93
C ALA A 121 -12.73 -3.99 -15.34
N PRO A 122 -12.46 -2.73 -15.77
CA PRO A 122 -11.11 -2.28 -16.07
C PRO A 122 -10.21 -2.25 -14.83
N LEU A 123 -10.74 -1.92 -13.65
CA LEU A 123 -9.98 -1.89 -12.39
C LEU A 123 -9.53 -3.29 -11.97
N ILE A 124 -10.43 -4.28 -12.04
CA ILE A 124 -10.12 -5.69 -11.77
C ILE A 124 -9.07 -6.21 -12.76
N ARG A 125 -9.20 -5.87 -14.05
CA ARG A 125 -8.21 -6.23 -15.06
C ARG A 125 -6.85 -5.63 -14.75
N ALA A 126 -6.79 -4.34 -14.42
CA ALA A 126 -5.55 -3.66 -14.05
C ALA A 126 -4.90 -4.32 -12.82
N SER A 127 -5.68 -4.56 -11.76
CA SER A 127 -5.20 -5.25 -10.56
C SER A 127 -4.59 -6.62 -10.86
N LYS A 128 -5.24 -7.44 -11.69
CA LYS A 128 -4.75 -8.78 -12.06
C LYS A 128 -3.49 -8.72 -12.91
N LEU A 129 -3.41 -7.75 -13.84
CA LEU A 129 -2.24 -7.57 -14.70
C LEU A 129 -1.02 -7.10 -13.89
N CYS A 130 -1.16 -6.11 -13.00
CA CYS A 130 -0.09 -5.68 -12.10
C CYS A 130 0.44 -6.85 -11.27
N ALA A 131 -0.45 -7.58 -10.57
CA ALA A 131 -0.04 -8.74 -9.76
C ALA A 131 0.67 -9.82 -10.61
N LYS A 132 0.25 -10.02 -11.86
CA LYS A 132 0.89 -10.97 -12.77
C LYS A 132 2.29 -10.52 -13.18
N VAL A 133 2.46 -9.24 -13.48
CA VAL A 133 3.76 -8.63 -13.81
C VAL A 133 4.69 -8.77 -12.61
N ASP A 134 4.27 -8.36 -11.42
CA ASP A 134 5.10 -8.42 -10.20
C ASP A 134 5.56 -9.84 -9.89
N ASN A 135 4.66 -10.82 -10.01
CA ASN A 135 4.99 -12.22 -9.78
C ASN A 135 5.92 -12.81 -10.87
N THR A 136 5.85 -12.31 -12.11
CA THR A 136 6.54 -12.95 -13.25
C THR A 136 7.84 -12.24 -13.61
N ALA A 137 8.00 -10.97 -13.25
CA ALA A 137 9.18 -10.17 -13.60
C ALA A 137 10.44 -10.65 -12.89
N VAL A 138 10.35 -11.01 -11.60
CA VAL A 138 11.51 -11.35 -10.76
C VAL A 138 11.99 -12.80 -10.98
N GLN A 139 11.19 -13.67 -11.62
CA GLN A 139 11.53 -15.06 -12.00
C GLN A 139 12.22 -15.89 -10.91
N ASP A 140 11.94 -15.60 -9.64
CA ASP A 140 12.60 -16.19 -8.47
C ASP A 140 11.91 -17.46 -7.94
N GLY A 141 10.79 -17.86 -8.57
CA GLY A 141 10.00 -19.02 -8.17
C GLY A 141 9.08 -18.77 -6.96
N PHE A 142 9.06 -17.55 -6.41
CA PHE A 142 8.16 -17.19 -5.32
C PHE A 142 6.80 -16.69 -5.84
N GLN A 143 5.80 -16.78 -4.97
CA GLN A 143 4.49 -16.19 -5.24
C GLN A 143 4.39 -14.80 -4.64
N LEU A 144 3.71 -13.90 -5.34
CA LEU A 144 3.42 -12.56 -4.84
C LEU A 144 2.66 -12.66 -3.51
N TYR A 145 3.26 -12.09 -2.48
CA TYR A 145 2.81 -12.22 -1.10
C TYR A 145 2.02 -11.01 -0.60
N LEU A 146 2.19 -9.86 -1.22
CA LEU A 146 1.55 -8.60 -0.87
C LEU A 146 1.04 -7.95 -2.15
N HIS A 147 -0.21 -7.47 -2.13
CA HIS A 147 -0.78 -6.68 -3.21
C HIS A 147 -1.85 -5.76 -2.62
N ASN A 148 -1.65 -4.45 -2.71
CA ASN A 148 -2.64 -3.47 -2.27
C ASN A 148 -3.02 -2.60 -3.47
N PHE A 149 -4.32 -2.43 -3.67
CA PHE A 149 -4.86 -1.58 -4.71
C PHE A 149 -5.53 -0.39 -4.04
N ILE A 150 -4.99 0.81 -4.22
CA ILE A 150 -5.52 2.05 -3.68
C ILE A 150 -6.38 2.68 -4.77
N LEU A 151 -7.67 2.84 -4.51
CA LEU A 151 -8.64 3.39 -5.44
C LEU A 151 -9.22 4.69 -4.89
N SER A 152 -9.31 5.71 -5.75
CA SER A 152 -9.99 6.96 -5.46
C SER A 152 -11.42 7.00 -5.99
N ALA A 153 -12.23 7.88 -5.44
CA ALA A 153 -13.60 8.13 -5.89
C ALA A 153 -13.67 8.68 -7.33
N ASP A 154 -12.58 9.24 -7.87
CA ASP A 154 -12.51 9.71 -9.26
C ASP A 154 -12.19 8.57 -10.24
N GLY A 155 -11.92 7.35 -9.74
CA GLY A 155 -11.47 6.22 -10.54
C GLY A 155 -9.95 6.16 -10.77
N ASP A 156 -9.17 7.14 -10.28
CA ASP A 156 -7.71 7.05 -10.26
C ASP A 156 -7.26 5.99 -9.23
N TRP A 157 -6.14 5.31 -9.51
CA TRP A 157 -5.64 4.24 -8.66
C TRP A 157 -4.11 4.14 -8.66
N ALA A 158 -3.58 3.44 -7.66
CA ALA A 158 -2.18 3.02 -7.55
C ALA A 158 -2.10 1.62 -6.95
N VAL A 159 -1.00 0.90 -7.23
CA VAL A 159 -0.70 -0.41 -6.64
C VAL A 159 0.58 -0.31 -5.82
N VAL A 160 0.56 -0.91 -4.63
CA VAL A 160 1.69 -1.05 -3.70
C VAL A 160 1.80 -2.48 -3.18
#